data_AF-A0A644YCU3-F1
#
_entry.id   AF-A0A644YCU3-F1
#
_cell.length_a   1.000
_cell.length_b   1.000
_cell.length_c   1.000
_cell.angle_alpha   90.00
_cell.angle_beta   90.00
_cell.angle_gamma   90.00
#
_symmetry.space_group_name_H-M   'P 1'
#
loop_
_entity.id
_entity.type
_entity.pdbx_description
1 polymer ?
#
loop_
_entity_poly.entity_id
_entity_poly.type
_entity_poly.pdbx_seq_one_letter_code
_entity_poly.pdbx_strand_id
1 'polypeptide(L)'
;MQDFILTKDTYGDWCMPPEKQELIHSQDPSRKTAGAVLSTTMYYSLLNLMVEFAQLTGNQQDIQGIKELASRIKEAYNAKFFNVDSAKYDNNTVTANILSLRLGLVPEGEEQKVFENIVKKTKVDFDGHVSTGVLGIQQLMRGLTQYGNVDLAYKIATNDTYPSWGYMIKKGATTIWELWNGDTADPAMNSANHVMLLGDLVIWYYEDLAGIKNHPGSVAYKKLWMEPMFPEGLSHVKASYKSVYGEIKSEWTKEDGLFSWNITIPGNTSATVKLPKGLNIVKPDQKGVRNFKETDSGIEIELGSGNYLLSSQ
;
A
#
# COMPACT_ATOMS: atom_id res chain seq x y z
N MET A 1 28.46 3.59 3.18
CA MET A 1 28.05 3.10 1.86
C MET A 1 29.28 2.51 1.19
N GLN A 2 29.16 1.34 0.59
CA GLN A 2 30.24 0.71 -0.19
C GLN A 2 29.65 0.35 -1.54
N ASP A 3 30.29 0.80 -2.63
CA ASP A 3 29.86 0.53 -4.01
C ASP A 3 28.36 0.85 -4.24
N PHE A 4 27.91 2.00 -3.74
CA PHE A 4 26.50 2.45 -3.79
C PHE A 4 25.49 1.59 -3.02
N ILE A 5 25.96 0.64 -2.19
CA ILE A 5 25.12 -0.16 -1.29
C ILE A 5 25.25 0.35 0.14
N LEU A 6 24.12 0.61 0.79
CA LEU A 6 24.07 0.94 2.21
C LEU A 6 24.03 -0.36 3.02
N THR A 7 25.10 -0.66 3.75
CA THR A 7 25.26 -1.92 4.48
C THR A 7 24.94 -1.82 5.97
N LYS A 8 24.76 -0.60 6.50
CA LYS A 8 24.43 -0.39 7.91
C LYS A 8 22.94 -0.59 8.12
N ASP A 9 22.61 -1.51 9.01
CA ASP A 9 21.27 -1.77 9.50
C ASP A 9 21.38 -2.19 10.97
N THR A 10 20.40 -1.78 11.78
CA THR A 10 20.35 -2.05 13.23
C THR A 10 19.15 -2.89 13.60
N TYR A 11 17.99 -2.62 12.99
CA TYR A 11 16.71 -3.19 13.42
C TYR A 11 16.15 -4.20 12.42
N GLY A 12 16.63 -4.17 11.17
CA GLY A 12 16.09 -5.00 10.12
C GLY A 12 14.62 -4.70 9.83
N ASP A 13 13.95 -5.68 9.26
CA ASP A 13 12.50 -5.65 9.06
C ASP A 13 11.82 -6.12 10.36
N TRP A 14 11.84 -5.23 11.35
CA TRP A 14 11.46 -5.50 12.75
C TRP A 14 10.07 -6.14 12.87
N CYS A 15 9.86 -6.97 13.89
CA CYS A 15 8.58 -7.68 14.15
C CYS A 15 8.02 -8.49 12.96
N MET A 16 8.87 -9.01 12.07
CA MET A 16 8.44 -9.99 11.07
C MET A 16 7.86 -11.23 11.78
N PRO A 17 6.55 -11.52 11.63
CA PRO A 17 5.95 -12.64 12.33
C PRO A 17 6.42 -13.94 11.69
N PRO A 18 6.75 -14.96 12.50
CA PRO A 18 6.83 -16.28 11.96
C PRO A 18 5.44 -16.79 11.56
N GLU A 19 5.43 -17.72 10.59
CA GLU A 19 4.22 -18.40 10.11
C GLU A 19 3.60 -19.26 11.23
N LYS A 20 4.41 -19.68 12.21
CA LYS A 20 4.00 -20.42 13.40
C LYS A 20 4.76 -19.95 14.63
N GLN A 21 4.12 -19.94 15.80
CA GLN A 21 4.70 -19.39 17.03
C GLN A 21 5.98 -20.13 17.47
N GLU A 22 6.13 -21.42 17.15
CA GLU A 22 7.33 -22.20 17.51
C GLU A 22 8.60 -21.71 16.79
N LEU A 23 8.45 -20.90 15.76
CA LEU A 23 9.55 -20.40 14.93
C LEU A 23 10.04 -19.00 15.34
N ILE A 24 9.52 -18.42 16.43
CA ILE A 24 9.89 -17.07 16.92
C ILE A 24 11.40 -16.91 17.13
N HIS A 25 12.10 -17.95 17.58
CA HIS A 25 13.55 -17.92 17.81
C HIS A 25 14.38 -18.39 16.60
N SER A 26 13.74 -18.68 15.47
CA SER A 26 14.43 -19.18 14.28
C SER A 26 15.49 -18.19 13.79
N GLN A 27 16.70 -18.71 13.54
CA GLN A 27 17.80 -17.96 12.95
C GLN A 27 17.95 -18.25 11.45
N ASP A 28 16.94 -18.85 10.83
CA ASP A 28 16.96 -19.21 9.42
C ASP A 28 17.13 -17.95 8.54
N PRO A 29 18.26 -17.83 7.82
CA PRO A 29 18.57 -16.66 7.02
C PRO A 29 17.63 -16.49 5.82
N SER A 30 16.89 -17.53 5.40
CA SER A 30 15.91 -17.44 4.30
C SER A 30 14.68 -16.60 4.67
N ARG A 31 14.48 -16.32 5.97
CA ARG A 31 13.37 -15.54 6.51
C ARG A 31 13.73 -14.09 6.79
N LYS A 32 15.02 -13.79 6.86
CA LYS A 32 15.52 -12.48 7.27
C LYS A 32 15.93 -11.69 6.04
N THR A 33 15.21 -10.63 5.73
CA THR A 33 15.61 -9.71 4.67
C THR A 33 16.97 -9.11 5.00
N ALA A 34 17.93 -9.15 4.07
CA ALA A 34 19.26 -8.62 4.32
C ALA A 34 19.19 -7.11 4.67
N GLY A 35 19.91 -6.69 5.72
CA GLY A 35 19.95 -5.28 6.12
C GLY A 35 20.43 -4.34 5.00
N ALA A 36 21.29 -4.83 4.11
CA ALA A 36 21.73 -4.08 2.93
C ALA A 36 20.60 -3.82 1.93
N VAL A 37 19.62 -4.73 1.81
CA VAL A 37 18.43 -4.53 0.99
C VAL A 37 17.55 -3.45 1.61
N LEU A 38 17.30 -3.55 2.92
CA LEU A 38 16.45 -2.61 3.66
C LEU A 38 17.02 -1.18 3.63
N SER A 39 18.28 -1.01 4.03
CA SER A 39 18.88 0.32 4.12
C SER A 39 19.09 0.98 2.75
N THR A 40 19.41 0.20 1.72
CA THR A 40 19.59 0.74 0.36
C THR A 40 18.27 1.15 -0.26
N THR A 41 17.21 0.34 -0.11
CA THR A 41 15.87 0.69 -0.61
C THR A 41 15.31 1.94 0.07
N MET A 42 15.47 2.06 1.40
CA MET A 42 15.07 3.25 2.15
C MET A 42 15.86 4.49 1.72
N TYR A 43 17.17 4.38 1.54
CA TYR A 43 17.99 5.52 1.13
C TYR A 43 17.65 5.98 -0.28
N TYR A 44 17.44 5.05 -1.22
CA TYR A 44 16.96 5.37 -2.56
C TYR A 44 15.62 6.13 -2.51
N SER A 45 14.66 5.66 -1.70
CA SER A 45 13.37 6.34 -1.50
C SER A 45 13.54 7.77 -0.97
N LEU A 46 14.42 7.97 0.03
CA LEU A 46 14.71 9.29 0.58
C LEU A 46 15.32 10.24 -0.46
N LEU A 47 16.20 9.76 -1.35
CA LEU A 47 16.75 10.57 -2.42
C LEU A 47 15.67 11.05 -3.40
N ASN A 48 14.70 10.20 -3.74
CA ASN A 48 13.58 10.60 -4.59
C ASN A 48 12.69 11.65 -3.90
N LEU A 49 12.41 11.49 -2.61
CA LEU A 49 11.70 12.51 -1.83
C LEU A 49 12.48 13.83 -1.76
N MET A 50 13.81 13.78 -1.65
CA MET A 50 14.66 14.98 -1.67
C MET A 50 14.58 15.72 -3.01
N VAL A 51 14.45 15.00 -4.15
CA VAL A 51 14.22 15.63 -5.45
C VAL A 51 12.89 16.39 -5.44
N GLU A 52 11.81 15.78 -4.93
CA GLU A 52 10.50 16.43 -4.83
C GLU A 52 10.56 17.67 -3.93
N PHE A 53 11.21 17.58 -2.76
CA PHE A 53 11.39 18.73 -1.88
C PHE A 53 12.23 19.84 -2.51
N ALA A 54 13.32 19.51 -3.21
CA ALA A 54 14.14 20.48 -3.91
C ALA A 54 13.35 21.23 -4.98
N GLN A 55 12.49 20.54 -5.74
CA GLN A 55 11.59 21.15 -6.71
C GLN A 55 10.60 22.12 -6.04
N LEU A 56 9.96 21.70 -4.96
CA LEU A 56 8.97 22.50 -4.23
C LEU A 56 9.55 23.75 -3.57
N THR A 57 10.82 23.68 -3.17
CA THR A 57 11.51 24.77 -2.45
C THR A 57 12.39 25.64 -3.36
N GLY A 58 12.44 25.35 -4.66
CA GLY A 58 13.22 26.13 -5.64
C GLY A 58 14.73 25.82 -5.66
N ASN A 59 15.18 24.76 -5.00
CA ASN A 59 16.59 24.35 -4.93
C ASN A 59 17.01 23.51 -6.16
N GLN A 60 16.86 24.09 -7.35
CA GLN A 60 17.06 23.38 -8.62
C GLN A 60 18.49 22.85 -8.79
N GLN A 61 19.50 23.52 -8.22
CA GLN A 61 20.90 23.09 -8.33
C GLN A 61 21.18 21.72 -7.68
N ASP A 62 20.40 21.31 -6.67
CA ASP A 62 20.65 20.05 -5.95
C ASP A 62 20.11 18.83 -6.70
N ILE A 63 19.11 19.02 -7.56
CA ILE A 63 18.32 17.95 -8.18
C ILE A 63 19.20 17.00 -9.01
N GLN A 64 20.08 17.54 -9.84
CA GLN A 64 20.86 16.72 -10.76
C GLN A 64 21.78 15.74 -10.02
N GLY A 65 22.50 16.21 -9.00
CA GLY A 65 23.39 15.37 -8.21
C GLY A 65 22.64 14.30 -7.40
N ILE A 66 21.46 14.63 -6.87
CA ILE A 66 20.61 13.66 -6.16
C ILE A 66 20.10 12.58 -7.11
N LYS A 67 19.63 12.95 -8.31
CA LYS A 67 19.18 12.00 -9.33
C LYS A 67 20.29 11.08 -9.81
N GLU A 68 21.48 11.61 -10.05
CA GLU A 68 22.64 10.81 -10.43
C GLU A 68 23.02 9.80 -9.35
N LEU A 69 23.01 10.22 -8.09
CA LEU A 69 23.25 9.30 -6.97
C LEU A 69 22.18 8.21 -6.89
N ALA A 70 20.90 8.57 -7.02
CA ALA A 70 19.79 7.62 -7.02
C ALA A 70 19.92 6.60 -8.17
N SER A 71 20.28 7.03 -9.39
CA SER A 71 20.53 6.13 -10.53
C SER A 71 21.62 5.12 -10.24
N ARG A 72 22.78 5.58 -9.74
CA ARG A 72 23.92 4.71 -9.40
C ARG A 72 23.59 3.71 -8.30
N ILE A 73 22.77 4.12 -7.34
CA ILE A 73 22.24 3.21 -6.30
C ILE A 73 21.31 2.17 -6.91
N LYS A 74 20.35 2.57 -7.76
CA LYS A 74 19.43 1.63 -8.42
C LYS A 74 20.19 0.60 -9.27
N GLU A 75 21.18 1.05 -10.04
CA GLU A 75 22.04 0.19 -10.86
C GLU A 75 22.82 -0.81 -10.00
N ALA A 76 23.55 -0.34 -8.98
CA ALA A 76 24.31 -1.21 -8.10
C ALA A 76 23.42 -2.16 -7.30
N TYR A 77 22.25 -1.69 -6.85
CA TYR A 77 21.26 -2.49 -6.13
C TYR A 77 20.75 -3.65 -6.99
N ASN A 78 20.33 -3.37 -8.22
CA ASN A 78 19.84 -4.41 -9.13
C ASN A 78 20.96 -5.37 -9.55
N ALA A 79 22.17 -4.87 -9.84
CA ALA A 79 23.31 -5.73 -10.17
C ALA A 79 23.66 -6.70 -9.03
N LYS A 80 23.44 -6.30 -7.78
CA LYS A 80 23.76 -7.10 -6.60
C LYS A 80 22.64 -8.04 -6.18
N PHE A 81 21.39 -7.56 -6.18
CA PHE A 81 20.29 -8.24 -5.51
C PHE A 81 19.22 -8.77 -6.45
N PHE A 82 19.09 -8.26 -7.68
CA PHE A 82 18.06 -8.73 -8.61
C PHE A 82 18.56 -9.93 -9.43
N ASN A 83 17.86 -11.05 -9.35
CA ASN A 83 18.11 -12.20 -10.19
C ASN A 83 17.23 -12.16 -11.44
N VAL A 84 17.85 -12.00 -12.62
CA VAL A 84 17.16 -11.82 -13.90
C VAL A 84 16.33 -13.03 -14.35
N ASP A 85 16.75 -14.26 -14.00
CA ASP A 85 16.07 -15.48 -14.45
C ASP A 85 14.79 -15.76 -13.64
N SER A 86 14.81 -15.42 -12.35
CA SER A 86 13.70 -15.71 -11.43
C SER A 86 12.87 -14.48 -11.05
N ALA A 87 13.31 -13.28 -11.42
CA ALA A 87 12.73 -11.99 -11.03
C ALA A 87 12.56 -11.85 -9.50
N LYS A 88 13.57 -12.29 -8.74
CA LYS A 88 13.57 -12.25 -7.27
C LYS A 88 14.69 -11.35 -6.77
N TYR A 89 14.41 -10.67 -5.67
CA TYR A 89 15.43 -9.95 -4.91
C TYR A 89 16.01 -10.80 -3.79
N ASP A 90 17.34 -10.90 -3.74
CA ASP A 90 18.12 -11.55 -2.67
C ASP A 90 17.57 -12.94 -2.29
N ASN A 91 17.20 -13.16 -1.03
CA ASN A 91 16.63 -14.42 -0.54
C ASN A 91 15.11 -14.56 -0.77
N ASN A 92 14.54 -13.72 -1.63
CA ASN A 92 13.13 -13.73 -2.00
C ASN A 92 12.18 -13.60 -0.81
N THR A 93 12.51 -12.82 0.22
CA THR A 93 11.50 -12.44 1.24
C THR A 93 10.44 -11.55 0.59
N VAL A 94 9.23 -11.52 1.17
CA VAL A 94 8.18 -10.62 0.69
C VAL A 94 8.63 -9.18 0.81
N THR A 95 9.28 -8.82 1.92
CA THR A 95 9.84 -7.47 2.13
C THR A 95 10.87 -7.06 1.09
N ALA A 96 11.83 -7.92 0.74
CA ALA A 96 12.84 -7.60 -0.28
C ALA A 96 12.20 -7.23 -1.62
N ASN A 97 11.23 -8.04 -2.05
CA ASN A 97 10.54 -7.83 -3.32
C ASN A 97 9.57 -6.64 -3.26
N ILE A 98 8.73 -6.52 -2.22
CA ILE A 98 7.72 -5.46 -2.14
C ILE A 98 8.36 -4.07 -2.00
N LEU A 99 9.45 -3.92 -1.23
CA LEU A 99 10.17 -2.65 -1.14
C LEU A 99 10.78 -2.29 -2.49
N SER A 100 11.42 -3.25 -3.18
CA SER A 100 12.01 -3.01 -4.50
C SER A 100 10.96 -2.59 -5.52
N LEU A 101 9.80 -3.25 -5.51
CA LEU A 101 8.68 -3.00 -6.40
C LEU A 101 8.04 -1.64 -6.13
N ARG A 102 7.61 -1.39 -4.89
CA ARG A 102 6.86 -0.19 -4.51
C ARG A 102 7.69 1.08 -4.49
N LEU A 103 9.01 0.97 -4.31
CA LEU A 103 9.92 2.11 -4.32
C LEU A 103 10.55 2.36 -5.69
N GLY A 104 10.18 1.62 -6.73
CA GLY A 104 10.61 1.89 -8.12
C GLY A 104 12.03 1.44 -8.45
N LEU A 105 12.56 0.43 -7.75
CA LEU A 105 13.88 -0.15 -8.03
C LEU A 105 13.82 -1.25 -9.08
N VAL A 106 12.66 -1.88 -9.30
CA VAL A 106 12.50 -2.96 -10.30
C VAL A 106 12.88 -2.47 -11.70
N PRO A 107 13.62 -3.27 -12.50
CA PRO A 107 13.81 -3.00 -13.92
C PRO A 107 12.48 -2.95 -14.68
N GLU A 108 12.37 -2.03 -15.62
CA GLU A 108 11.17 -1.86 -16.43
C GLU A 108 10.80 -3.17 -17.15
N GLY A 109 9.55 -3.60 -17.01
CA GLY A 109 9.00 -4.83 -17.59
C GLY A 109 9.08 -6.05 -16.68
N GLU A 110 9.79 -5.98 -15.53
CA GLU A 110 9.91 -7.08 -14.58
C GLU A 110 8.97 -6.95 -13.37
N GLU A 111 8.24 -5.83 -13.24
CA GLU A 111 7.38 -5.51 -12.11
C GLU A 111 6.35 -6.60 -11.82
N GLN A 112 5.69 -7.09 -12.86
CA GLN A 112 4.66 -8.12 -12.72
C GLN A 112 5.23 -9.45 -12.24
N LYS A 113 6.43 -9.84 -12.70
CA LYS A 113 7.07 -11.10 -12.27
C LYS A 113 7.54 -11.01 -10.81
N VAL A 114 8.09 -9.86 -10.41
CA VAL A 114 8.42 -9.59 -9.00
C VAL A 114 7.16 -9.63 -8.14
N PHE A 115 6.06 -9.06 -8.62
CA PHE A 115 4.76 -9.09 -7.94
C PHE A 115 4.22 -10.52 -7.79
N GLU A 116 4.32 -11.36 -8.82
CA GLU A 116 3.91 -12.76 -8.75
C GLU A 116 4.71 -13.54 -7.69
N ASN A 117 6.00 -13.25 -7.53
CA ASN A 117 6.82 -13.82 -6.45
C ASN A 117 6.32 -13.42 -5.06
N ILE A 118 5.92 -12.16 -4.87
CA ILE A 118 5.30 -11.65 -3.63
C ILE A 118 4.01 -12.42 -3.34
N VAL A 119 3.07 -12.42 -4.30
CA VAL A 119 1.77 -13.08 -4.16
C VAL A 119 1.94 -14.56 -3.86
N LYS A 120 2.80 -15.25 -4.61
CA LYS A 120 3.07 -16.68 -4.42
C LYS A 120 3.58 -16.95 -3.02
N LYS A 121 4.61 -16.22 -2.58
CA LYS A 121 5.20 -16.42 -1.25
C LYS A 121 4.17 -16.15 -0.14
N THR A 122 3.46 -15.03 -0.20
CA THR A 122 2.42 -14.71 0.78
C THR A 122 1.29 -15.76 0.80
N LYS A 123 0.83 -16.25 -0.35
CA LYS A 123 -0.24 -17.26 -0.39
C LYS A 123 0.22 -18.66 0.03
N VAL A 124 1.39 -19.10 -0.42
CA VAL A 124 1.84 -20.49 -0.27
C VAL A 124 2.60 -20.69 1.04
N ASP A 125 3.56 -19.82 1.34
CA ASP A 125 4.45 -20.00 2.49
C ASP A 125 3.80 -19.43 3.77
N PHE A 126 3.00 -18.36 3.64
CA PHE A 126 2.34 -17.68 4.77
C PHE A 126 0.82 -17.90 4.84
N ASP A 127 0.25 -18.77 3.99
CA ASP A 127 -1.20 -19.07 3.95
C ASP A 127 -2.09 -17.81 3.83
N GLY A 128 -1.59 -16.77 3.15
CA GLY A 128 -2.28 -15.49 3.02
C GLY A 128 -2.36 -14.67 4.31
N HIS A 129 -1.45 -14.88 5.27
CA HIS A 129 -1.25 -14.02 6.44
C HIS A 129 -0.22 -12.92 6.18
N VAL A 130 -0.02 -12.07 7.18
CA VAL A 130 1.06 -11.08 7.18
C VAL A 130 2.40 -11.80 6.99
N SER A 131 3.20 -11.31 6.05
CA SER A 131 4.41 -11.97 5.56
C SER A 131 5.65 -11.06 5.58
N THR A 132 5.55 -9.95 6.33
CA THR A 132 6.54 -8.87 6.39
C THR A 132 6.66 -8.35 7.82
N GLY A 133 7.81 -7.78 8.17
CA GLY A 133 7.97 -6.92 9.33
C GLY A 133 7.53 -5.49 9.06
N VAL A 134 7.99 -4.57 9.91
CA VAL A 134 7.54 -3.17 9.96
C VAL A 134 7.81 -2.41 8.66
N LEU A 135 8.94 -2.63 7.98
CA LEU A 135 9.24 -1.91 6.74
C LEU A 135 8.41 -2.45 5.58
N GLY A 136 8.28 -3.78 5.49
CA GLY A 136 7.47 -4.40 4.44
C GLY A 136 5.98 -4.13 4.60
N ILE A 137 5.45 -4.15 5.83
CA ILE A 137 4.02 -3.93 6.08
C ILE A 137 3.61 -2.51 5.73
N GLN A 138 4.53 -1.52 5.74
CA GLN A 138 4.27 -0.16 5.26
C GLN A 138 3.95 -0.07 3.75
N GLN A 139 4.10 -1.17 3.00
CA GLN A 139 3.93 -1.21 1.55
C GLN A 139 3.02 -2.36 1.08
N LEU A 140 2.75 -3.35 1.94
CA LEU A 140 2.16 -4.62 1.53
C LEU A 140 0.72 -4.48 1.06
N MET A 141 -0.15 -3.80 1.80
CA MET A 141 -1.58 -3.73 1.52
C MET A 141 -1.83 -2.93 0.24
N ARG A 142 -1.28 -1.71 0.19
CA ARG A 142 -1.40 -0.85 -1.00
C ARG A 142 -0.65 -1.40 -2.19
N GLY A 143 0.46 -2.13 -1.97
CA GLY A 143 1.17 -2.80 -3.05
C GLY A 143 0.40 -3.97 -3.64
N LEU A 144 -0.17 -4.84 -2.81
CA LEU A 144 -1.05 -5.92 -3.28
C LEU A 144 -2.21 -5.36 -4.11
N THR A 145 -2.85 -4.28 -3.65
CA THR A 145 -3.94 -3.65 -4.39
C THR A 145 -3.50 -2.96 -5.67
N GLN A 146 -2.42 -2.16 -5.64
CA GLN A 146 -1.93 -1.43 -6.82
C GLN A 146 -1.59 -2.36 -7.98
N TYR A 147 -1.04 -3.54 -7.67
CA TYR A 147 -0.64 -4.52 -8.68
C TYR A 147 -1.73 -5.59 -8.95
N GLY A 148 -2.96 -5.36 -8.48
CA GLY A 148 -4.15 -6.08 -8.95
C GLY A 148 -4.59 -7.26 -8.09
N ASN A 149 -4.19 -7.35 -6.82
CA ASN A 149 -4.58 -8.43 -5.90
C ASN A 149 -5.19 -7.89 -4.60
N VAL A 150 -6.26 -7.11 -4.74
CA VAL A 150 -7.02 -6.56 -3.60
C VAL A 150 -7.60 -7.66 -2.70
N ASP A 151 -7.97 -8.82 -3.25
CA ASP A 151 -8.53 -9.93 -2.46
C ASP A 151 -7.51 -10.51 -1.48
N LEU A 152 -6.24 -10.61 -1.87
CA LEU A 152 -5.19 -11.03 -0.94
C LEU A 152 -4.95 -9.99 0.16
N ALA A 153 -4.96 -8.70 -0.19
CA ALA A 153 -4.88 -7.63 0.81
C ALA A 153 -6.08 -7.73 1.80
N TYR A 154 -7.29 -7.93 1.29
CA TYR A 154 -8.49 -8.08 2.09
C TYR A 154 -8.47 -9.34 2.97
N LYS A 155 -7.98 -10.48 2.45
CA LYS A 155 -7.75 -11.69 3.25
C LYS A 155 -6.80 -11.41 4.42
N ILE A 156 -5.66 -10.75 4.17
CA ILE A 156 -4.70 -10.41 5.25
C ILE A 156 -5.35 -9.50 6.30
N ALA A 157 -6.13 -8.51 5.88
CA ALA A 157 -6.81 -7.58 6.78
C ALA A 157 -7.90 -8.25 7.65
N THR A 158 -8.59 -9.27 7.10
CA THR A 158 -9.74 -9.91 7.75
C THR A 158 -9.43 -11.26 8.39
N ASN A 159 -8.23 -11.81 8.18
CA ASN A 159 -7.78 -13.00 8.88
C ASN A 159 -7.89 -12.82 10.40
N ASP A 160 -8.32 -13.89 11.06
CA ASP A 160 -8.52 -13.91 12.49
C ASP A 160 -7.68 -14.99 13.21
N THR A 161 -6.83 -15.69 12.46
CA THR A 161 -5.83 -16.64 12.94
C THR A 161 -4.44 -16.02 12.99
N TYR A 162 -3.55 -16.58 13.79
CA TYR A 162 -2.18 -16.08 13.92
C TYR A 162 -1.38 -16.29 12.62
N PRO A 163 -0.55 -15.30 12.19
CA PRO A 163 -0.43 -13.92 12.68
C PRO A 163 -1.39 -12.96 11.96
N SER A 164 -2.22 -12.22 12.69
CA SER A 164 -3.14 -11.22 12.11
C SER A 164 -3.61 -10.18 13.12
N TRP A 165 -4.21 -9.08 12.64
CA TRP A 165 -4.91 -8.13 13.50
C TRP A 165 -6.16 -8.76 14.13
N GLY A 166 -6.89 -9.61 13.39
CA GLY A 166 -8.04 -10.34 13.93
C GLY A 166 -7.66 -11.29 15.07
N TYR A 167 -6.47 -11.87 15.04
CA TYR A 167 -5.93 -12.64 16.16
C TYR A 167 -5.75 -11.78 17.42
N MET A 168 -5.17 -10.58 17.30
CA MET A 168 -5.05 -9.65 18.43
C MET A 168 -6.44 -9.34 19.02
N ILE A 169 -7.42 -9.07 18.17
CA ILE A 169 -8.81 -8.82 18.59
C ILE A 169 -9.39 -10.04 19.32
N LYS A 170 -9.24 -11.26 18.77
CA LYS A 170 -9.69 -12.51 19.43
C LYS A 170 -9.06 -12.74 20.79
N LYS A 171 -7.87 -12.18 21.02
CA LYS A 171 -7.16 -12.23 22.31
C LYS A 171 -7.48 -11.04 23.23
N GLY A 172 -8.44 -10.21 22.87
CA GLY A 172 -8.93 -9.11 23.71
C GLY A 172 -8.15 -7.80 23.57
N ALA A 173 -7.33 -7.65 22.53
CA ALA A 173 -6.63 -6.40 22.27
C ALA A 173 -7.62 -5.27 21.90
N THR A 174 -7.46 -4.12 22.56
CA THR A 174 -8.20 -2.87 22.23
C THR A 174 -7.30 -1.81 21.58
N THR A 175 -6.00 -2.11 21.47
CA THR A 175 -4.98 -1.36 20.74
C THR A 175 -4.12 -2.36 19.97
N ILE A 176 -3.21 -1.89 19.12
CA ILE A 176 -2.33 -2.77 18.35
C ILE A 176 -1.08 -3.09 19.15
N TRP A 177 -0.68 -4.35 19.15
CA TRP A 177 0.51 -4.81 19.86
C TRP A 177 1.79 -4.56 19.06
N GLU A 178 2.93 -4.52 19.76
CA GLU A 178 4.26 -4.50 19.16
C GLU A 178 4.56 -5.79 18.39
N LEU A 179 4.25 -6.93 19.00
CA LEU A 179 4.48 -8.26 18.47
C LEU A 179 3.15 -8.95 18.11
N TRP A 180 3.16 -9.69 17.01
CA TRP A 180 1.98 -10.41 16.52
C TRP A 180 1.47 -11.48 17.50
N ASN A 181 2.33 -12.00 18.37
CA ASN A 181 2.01 -12.93 19.46
C ASN A 181 2.09 -12.25 20.84
N GLY A 182 1.66 -10.99 20.96
CA GLY A 182 1.78 -10.23 22.21
C GLY A 182 1.10 -10.85 23.44
N ASP A 183 0.25 -11.86 23.28
CA ASP A 183 -0.31 -12.66 24.37
C ASP A 183 0.67 -13.69 24.96
N THR A 184 1.71 -14.07 24.23
CA THR A 184 2.70 -15.09 24.65
C THR A 184 4.15 -14.61 24.59
N ALA A 185 4.42 -13.45 24.00
CA ALA A 185 5.77 -12.92 23.84
C ALA A 185 6.40 -12.47 25.18
N ASP A 186 7.74 -12.45 25.20
CA ASP A 186 8.53 -12.03 26.36
C ASP A 186 8.15 -10.60 26.80
N PRO A 187 7.71 -10.41 28.06
CA PRO A 187 7.28 -9.10 28.55
C PRO A 187 8.39 -8.03 28.54
N ALA A 188 9.67 -8.41 28.42
CA ALA A 188 10.77 -7.45 28.34
C ALA A 188 10.68 -6.52 27.11
N MET A 189 10.04 -6.97 26.03
CA MET A 189 9.90 -6.22 24.77
C MET A 189 8.62 -6.62 24.04
N ASN A 190 7.49 -6.29 24.66
CA ASN A 190 6.16 -6.69 24.19
C ASN A 190 5.10 -5.65 24.60
N SER A 191 5.19 -4.43 24.04
CA SER A 191 4.20 -3.39 24.28
C SER A 191 2.83 -3.78 23.73
N ALA A 192 1.79 -3.62 24.54
CA ALA A 192 0.41 -3.83 24.11
C ALA A 192 -0.21 -2.62 23.36
N ASN A 193 0.55 -1.53 23.13
CA ASN A 193 0.07 -0.35 22.43
C ASN A 193 1.18 0.27 21.56
N HIS A 194 1.33 -0.23 20.34
CA HIS A 194 2.38 0.14 19.40
C HIS A 194 1.81 0.33 17.97
N VAL A 195 1.88 1.56 17.46
CA VAL A 195 1.16 1.95 16.23
C VAL A 195 1.79 1.48 14.91
N MET A 196 3.00 0.90 14.94
CA MET A 196 3.81 0.67 13.74
C MET A 196 3.19 -0.31 12.74
N LEU A 197 2.30 -1.20 13.20
CA LEU A 197 1.62 -2.18 12.35
C LEU A 197 0.32 -1.63 11.72
N LEU A 198 -0.01 -0.34 11.91
CA LEU A 198 -1.23 0.29 11.37
C LEU A 198 -1.01 1.12 10.11
N GLY A 199 0.21 1.58 9.84
CA GLY A 199 0.46 2.66 8.87
C GLY A 199 -0.16 2.38 7.51
N ASP A 200 0.24 1.30 6.84
CA ASP A 200 -0.32 0.96 5.52
C ASP A 200 -1.78 0.50 5.58
N LEU A 201 -2.18 -0.22 6.64
CA LEU A 201 -3.52 -0.77 6.77
C LEU A 201 -4.58 0.33 6.83
N VAL A 202 -4.37 1.34 7.67
CA VAL A 202 -5.33 2.44 7.81
C VAL A 202 -5.34 3.28 6.55
N ILE A 203 -4.18 3.58 5.96
CA ILE A 203 -4.12 4.30 4.68
C ILE A 203 -4.89 3.52 3.61
N TRP A 204 -4.70 2.20 3.51
CA TRP A 204 -5.40 1.34 2.57
C TRP A 204 -6.93 1.34 2.75
N TYR A 205 -7.45 1.40 3.98
CA TYR A 205 -8.90 1.55 4.21
C TYR A 205 -9.46 2.83 3.57
N TYR A 206 -8.78 3.97 3.73
CA TYR A 206 -9.25 5.23 3.17
C TYR A 206 -8.97 5.32 1.68
N GLU A 207 -7.75 5.00 1.27
CA GLU A 207 -7.30 5.17 -0.09
C GLU A 207 -7.96 4.16 -1.02
N ASP A 208 -7.88 2.87 -0.71
CA ASP A 208 -8.25 1.79 -1.63
C ASP A 208 -9.66 1.25 -1.38
N LEU A 209 -10.06 1.01 -0.13
CA LEU A 209 -11.43 0.51 0.12
C LEU A 209 -12.45 1.63 -0.03
N ALA A 210 -12.23 2.79 0.60
CA ALA A 210 -13.13 3.93 0.48
C ALA A 210 -12.90 4.75 -0.79
N GLY A 211 -11.76 4.62 -1.49
CA GLY A 211 -11.49 5.42 -2.67
C GLY A 211 -11.35 6.91 -2.33
N ILE A 212 -10.74 7.27 -1.21
CA ILE A 212 -10.44 8.67 -0.85
C ILE A 212 -8.93 8.87 -0.94
N LYS A 213 -8.44 9.25 -2.13
CA LYS A 213 -7.02 9.58 -2.35
C LYS A 213 -6.86 11.03 -2.78
N ASN A 214 -5.72 11.62 -2.47
CA ASN A 214 -5.30 12.86 -3.12
C ASN A 214 -4.84 12.53 -4.54
N HIS A 215 -5.26 13.32 -5.52
CA HIS A 215 -4.80 13.13 -6.90
C HIS A 215 -3.27 13.35 -6.98
N PRO A 216 -2.50 12.56 -7.76
CA PRO A 216 -1.03 12.67 -7.78
C PRO A 216 -0.50 14.07 -8.11
N GLY A 217 -1.14 14.77 -9.04
CA GLY A 217 -0.86 16.18 -9.39
C GLY A 217 -1.53 17.23 -8.49
N SER A 218 -1.99 16.87 -7.28
CA SER A 218 -2.72 17.76 -6.37
C SER A 218 -2.03 17.86 -5.02
N VAL A 219 -2.31 18.95 -4.31
CA VAL A 219 -1.88 19.17 -2.93
C VAL A 219 -3.10 19.29 -2.03
N ALA A 220 -3.04 18.65 -0.85
CA ALA A 220 -4.03 18.78 0.21
C ALA A 220 -5.48 18.48 -0.23
N TYR A 221 -5.70 17.53 -1.14
CA TYR A 221 -7.03 17.15 -1.66
C TYR A 221 -7.75 18.24 -2.46
N LYS A 222 -7.00 19.18 -3.06
CA LYS A 222 -7.57 20.17 -4.00
C LYS A 222 -8.27 19.49 -5.19
N LYS A 223 -7.65 18.42 -5.69
CA LYS A 223 -8.28 17.43 -6.57
C LYS A 223 -8.19 16.05 -5.90
N LEU A 224 -9.30 15.36 -5.79
CA LEU A 224 -9.38 14.00 -5.29
C LEU A 224 -9.20 13.00 -6.42
N TRP A 225 -8.65 11.84 -6.07
CA TRP A 225 -8.70 10.63 -6.87
C TRP A 225 -9.56 9.61 -6.14
N MET A 226 -10.72 9.30 -6.71
CA MET A 226 -11.72 8.45 -6.08
C MET A 226 -11.91 7.17 -6.88
N GLU A 227 -11.25 6.11 -6.42
CA GLU A 227 -11.21 4.81 -7.08
C GLU A 227 -11.25 3.71 -6.00
N PRO A 228 -12.46 3.38 -5.49
CA PRO A 228 -12.62 2.31 -4.53
C PRO A 228 -12.41 0.94 -5.19
N MET A 229 -11.86 0.01 -4.42
CA MET A 229 -11.62 -1.37 -4.81
C MET A 229 -12.62 -2.27 -4.09
N PHE A 230 -13.10 -3.30 -4.79
CA PHE A 230 -14.22 -4.13 -4.35
C PHE A 230 -13.78 -5.59 -4.17
N PRO A 231 -13.04 -5.92 -3.10
CA PRO A 231 -12.63 -7.31 -2.84
C PRO A 231 -13.84 -8.21 -2.59
N GLU A 232 -13.69 -9.49 -2.90
CA GLU A 232 -14.71 -10.49 -2.64
C GLU A 232 -15.05 -10.58 -1.14
N GLY A 233 -16.35 -10.62 -0.82
CA GLY A 233 -16.85 -10.68 0.56
C GLY A 233 -17.04 -9.32 1.24
N LEU A 234 -16.58 -8.21 0.65
CA LEU A 234 -16.85 -6.86 1.15
C LEU A 234 -18.02 -6.21 0.40
N SER A 235 -19.14 -6.04 1.10
CA SER A 235 -20.38 -5.55 0.48
C SER A 235 -20.63 -4.05 0.64
N HIS A 236 -20.00 -3.42 1.63
CA HIS A 236 -20.15 -1.98 1.85
C HIS A 236 -18.91 -1.37 2.50
N VAL A 237 -18.67 -0.09 2.23
CA VAL A 237 -17.71 0.77 2.93
C VAL A 237 -18.33 2.13 3.13
N LYS A 238 -18.15 2.69 4.32
CA LYS A 238 -18.54 4.06 4.67
C LYS A 238 -17.37 4.76 5.36
N ALA A 239 -16.86 5.80 4.73
CA ALA A 239 -15.76 6.59 5.29
C ALA A 239 -15.99 8.10 5.07
N SER A 240 -15.44 8.89 5.98
CA SER A 240 -15.28 10.32 5.78
C SER A 240 -13.89 10.79 6.20
N TYR A 241 -13.42 11.85 5.55
CA TYR A 241 -12.15 12.49 5.85
C TYR A 241 -12.31 14.01 5.87
N LYS A 242 -11.84 14.64 6.95
CA LYS A 242 -11.93 16.09 7.12
C LYS A 242 -10.65 16.75 6.59
N SER A 243 -10.67 17.10 5.30
CA SER A 243 -9.58 17.81 4.64
C SER A 243 -9.55 19.28 5.03
N VAL A 244 -8.50 20.00 4.60
CA VAL A 244 -8.40 21.47 4.73
C VAL A 244 -9.50 22.22 3.97
N TYR A 245 -10.16 21.58 2.99
CA TYR A 245 -11.25 22.17 2.22
C TYR A 245 -12.65 21.82 2.76
N GLY A 246 -12.74 20.90 3.72
CA GLY A 246 -14.00 20.40 4.27
C GLY A 246 -14.09 18.88 4.26
N GLU A 247 -15.27 18.38 4.59
CA GLU A 247 -15.55 16.95 4.68
C GLU A 247 -15.67 16.31 3.29
N ILE A 248 -14.96 15.20 3.12
CA ILE A 248 -15.05 14.29 1.98
C ILE A 248 -15.79 13.05 2.47
N LYS A 249 -16.78 12.56 1.72
CA LYS A 249 -17.49 11.30 2.04
C LYS A 249 -17.42 10.33 0.88
N SER A 250 -17.29 9.06 1.24
CA SER A 250 -17.39 7.94 0.32
C SER A 250 -18.14 6.81 1.01
N GLU A 251 -19.33 6.51 0.51
CA GLU A 251 -20.21 5.47 1.06
C GLU A 251 -20.79 4.64 -0.08
N TRP A 252 -20.20 3.47 -0.32
CA TRP A 252 -20.64 2.55 -1.36
C TRP A 252 -21.21 1.26 -0.80
N THR A 253 -22.14 0.68 -1.56
CA THR A 253 -22.72 -0.65 -1.36
C THR A 253 -22.72 -1.41 -2.68
N LYS A 254 -22.34 -2.68 -2.64
CA LYS A 254 -22.32 -3.61 -3.77
C LYS A 254 -22.89 -4.96 -3.32
N GLU A 255 -24.17 -5.19 -3.57
CA GLU A 255 -24.92 -6.37 -3.14
C GLU A 255 -25.92 -6.77 -4.22
N ASP A 256 -26.16 -8.08 -4.39
CA ASP A 256 -27.15 -8.62 -5.33
C ASP A 256 -27.06 -8.11 -6.77
N GLY A 257 -25.83 -7.83 -7.24
CA GLY A 257 -25.57 -7.28 -8.57
C GLY A 257 -25.88 -5.80 -8.73
N LEU A 258 -26.34 -5.14 -7.67
CA LEU A 258 -26.59 -3.70 -7.61
C LEU A 258 -25.40 -2.98 -6.99
N PHE A 259 -25.15 -1.77 -7.49
CA PHE A 259 -24.14 -0.87 -6.96
C PHE A 259 -24.72 0.51 -6.70
N SER A 260 -24.35 1.10 -5.57
CA SER A 260 -24.70 2.46 -5.19
C SER A 260 -23.53 3.11 -4.47
N TRP A 261 -23.26 4.39 -4.76
CA TRP A 261 -22.17 5.13 -4.15
C TRP A 261 -22.54 6.59 -3.90
N ASN A 262 -22.61 6.96 -2.63
CA ASN A 262 -22.80 8.33 -2.17
C ASN A 262 -21.44 9.01 -1.97
N ILE A 263 -21.23 10.11 -2.67
CA ILE A 263 -19.98 10.87 -2.67
C ILE A 263 -20.26 12.31 -2.22
N THR A 264 -19.44 12.84 -1.32
CA THR A 264 -19.39 14.27 -0.99
C THR A 264 -18.03 14.85 -1.35
N ILE A 265 -18.01 15.88 -2.20
CA ILE A 265 -16.82 16.62 -2.59
C ILE A 265 -16.93 18.05 -2.01
N PRO A 266 -15.99 18.48 -1.15
CA PRO A 266 -16.08 19.77 -0.47
C PRO A 266 -15.98 20.94 -1.44
N GLY A 267 -16.46 22.11 -1.00
CA GLY A 267 -16.42 23.35 -1.78
C GLY A 267 -15.00 23.68 -2.26
N ASN A 268 -14.89 24.29 -3.45
CA ASN A 268 -13.62 24.67 -4.07
C ASN A 268 -12.65 23.49 -4.35
N THR A 269 -13.18 22.27 -4.47
CA THR A 269 -12.41 21.08 -4.90
C THR A 269 -13.10 20.36 -6.07
N SER A 270 -12.48 19.31 -6.56
CA SER A 270 -13.00 18.43 -7.62
C SER A 270 -12.48 17.01 -7.45
N ALA A 271 -13.09 16.02 -8.10
CA ALA A 271 -12.62 14.64 -8.07
C ALA A 271 -12.54 14.04 -9.47
N THR A 272 -11.51 13.23 -9.71
CA THR A 272 -11.54 12.18 -10.74
C THR A 272 -12.10 10.93 -10.08
N VAL A 273 -13.23 10.43 -10.59
CA VAL A 273 -13.85 9.18 -10.14
C VAL A 273 -13.57 8.09 -11.16
N LYS A 274 -13.11 6.93 -10.71
CA LYS A 274 -12.90 5.74 -11.54
C LYS A 274 -13.66 4.55 -11.00
N LEU A 275 -14.35 3.85 -11.89
CA LEU A 275 -15.12 2.65 -11.58
C LEU A 275 -14.94 1.61 -12.69
N PRO A 276 -14.86 0.31 -12.36
CA PRO A 276 -14.68 -0.74 -13.34
C PRO A 276 -15.93 -0.91 -14.23
N LYS A 277 -15.71 -1.30 -15.49
CA LYS A 277 -16.77 -1.43 -16.51
C LYS A 277 -17.93 -2.33 -16.06
N GLY A 278 -17.61 -3.39 -15.32
CA GLY A 278 -18.58 -4.39 -14.85
C GLY A 278 -19.65 -3.85 -13.89
N LEU A 279 -19.54 -2.61 -13.38
CA LEU A 279 -20.57 -2.01 -12.54
C LEU A 279 -21.71 -1.35 -13.33
N ASN A 280 -21.60 -1.21 -14.65
CA ASN A 280 -22.66 -0.68 -15.52
C ASN A 280 -23.28 0.63 -15.01
N ILE A 281 -22.43 1.60 -14.62
CA ILE A 281 -22.85 2.83 -13.97
C ILE A 281 -23.69 3.70 -14.93
N VAL A 282 -24.85 4.15 -14.45
CA VAL A 282 -25.67 5.13 -15.15
C VAL A 282 -24.97 6.48 -15.16
N LYS A 283 -24.88 7.11 -16.32
CA LYS A 283 -24.31 8.46 -16.44
C LYS A 283 -25.11 9.44 -15.55
N PRO A 284 -24.49 10.08 -14.56
CA PRO A 284 -25.18 11.03 -13.69
C PRO A 284 -25.53 12.32 -14.45
N ASP A 285 -26.76 12.82 -14.30
CA ASP A 285 -27.26 14.08 -14.91
C ASP A 285 -27.35 15.21 -13.87
N GLN A 286 -26.26 15.46 -13.15
CA GLN A 286 -26.18 16.51 -12.14
C GLN A 286 -25.26 17.64 -12.60
N LYS A 287 -25.59 18.90 -12.28
CA LYS A 287 -24.83 20.10 -12.70
C LYS A 287 -23.32 20.07 -12.39
N GLY A 288 -22.91 19.29 -11.39
CA GLY A 288 -21.51 19.14 -10.98
C GLY A 288 -20.69 18.14 -11.79
N VAL A 289 -21.33 17.37 -12.68
CA VAL A 289 -20.66 16.41 -13.58
C VAL A 289 -20.06 17.18 -14.76
N ARG A 290 -18.72 17.24 -14.82
CA ARG A 290 -17.98 18.02 -15.82
C ARG A 290 -17.60 17.19 -17.04
N ASN A 291 -17.29 15.92 -16.83
CA ASN A 291 -16.94 14.98 -17.89
C ASN A 291 -17.36 13.56 -17.51
N PHE A 292 -17.69 12.75 -18.51
CA PHE A 292 -17.96 11.31 -18.38
C PHE A 292 -17.35 10.60 -19.57
N LYS A 293 -16.42 9.70 -19.32
CA LYS A 293 -15.68 8.97 -20.35
C LYS A 293 -15.72 7.47 -20.07
N GLU A 294 -16.11 6.70 -21.07
CA GLU A 294 -15.88 5.26 -21.08
C GLU A 294 -14.46 4.97 -21.57
N THR A 295 -13.83 3.98 -20.95
CA THR A 295 -12.48 3.51 -21.21
C THR A 295 -12.50 1.98 -21.32
N ASP A 296 -11.43 1.38 -21.81
CA ASP A 296 -11.33 -0.09 -21.91
C ASP A 296 -11.44 -0.76 -20.52
N SER A 297 -10.93 -0.09 -19.48
CA SER A 297 -10.94 -0.58 -18.10
C SER A 297 -12.22 -0.25 -17.31
N GLY A 298 -13.07 0.67 -17.78
CA GLY A 298 -14.21 1.15 -17.01
C GLY A 298 -14.65 2.55 -17.37
N ILE A 299 -15.07 3.31 -16.37
CA ILE A 299 -15.49 4.70 -16.55
C ILE A 299 -14.61 5.65 -15.75
N GLU A 300 -14.47 6.86 -16.29
CA GLU A 300 -13.83 7.99 -15.63
C GLU A 300 -14.79 9.18 -15.64
N ILE A 301 -15.09 9.74 -14.47
CA ILE A 301 -15.98 10.89 -14.29
C ILE A 301 -15.21 12.02 -13.63
N GLU A 302 -15.29 13.23 -14.18
CA GLU A 302 -14.78 14.43 -13.51
C GLU A 302 -15.94 15.13 -12.82
N LEU A 303 -15.86 15.25 -11.50
CA LEU A 303 -16.88 15.87 -10.65
C LEU A 303 -16.36 17.17 -10.03
N GLY A 304 -17.19 18.19 -9.97
CA GLY A 304 -16.97 19.38 -9.13
C GLY A 304 -17.36 19.15 -7.67
N SER A 305 -17.33 20.19 -6.85
CA SER A 305 -17.90 20.15 -5.50
C SER A 305 -19.39 19.85 -5.51
N GLY A 306 -19.87 19.06 -4.55
CA GLY A 306 -21.28 18.67 -4.45
C GLY A 306 -21.48 17.34 -3.76
N ASN A 307 -22.74 16.90 -3.73
CA ASN A 307 -23.12 15.55 -3.32
C ASN A 307 -23.63 14.80 -4.55
N TYR A 308 -23.16 13.58 -4.73
CA TYR A 308 -23.47 12.75 -5.88
C TYR A 308 -23.91 11.37 -5.43
N LEU A 309 -24.83 10.79 -6.20
CA LEU A 309 -25.21 9.39 -6.11
C LEU A 309 -24.89 8.75 -7.46
N LEU A 310 -23.98 7.78 -7.45
CA LEU A 310 -23.68 6.94 -8.60
C LEU A 310 -24.32 5.58 -8.38
N SER A 311 -25.01 5.05 -9.37
CA SER A 311 -25.66 3.74 -9.28
C SER A 311 -25.47 2.93 -10.55
N SER A 312 -25.49 1.60 -10.42
CA SER A 312 -25.62 0.70 -11.57
C SER A 312 -26.99 0.88 -12.24
N GLN A 313 -27.09 0.41 -13.49
CA GLN A 313 -28.38 0.18 -14.16
C GLN A 313 -29.20 -0.90 -13.44
#